data_AF-A0A534ZI54-F1
#
_entry.id   AF-A0A534ZI54-F1
#
_cell.length_a   1.000
_cell.length_b   1.000
_cell.length_c   1.000
_cell.angle_alpha   90.00
_cell.angle_beta   90.00
_cell.angle_gamma   90.00
#
_symmetry.space_group_name_H-M   'P 1'
#
loop_
_entity.id
_entity.type
_entity.pdbx_description
1 polymer ?
#
loop_
_entity_poly.entity_id
_entity_poly.type
_entity_poly.pdbx_seq_one_letter_code
_entity_poly.pdbx_strand_id
1 'polypeptide(L)'
;MKTTIISAATLILMSQLAFARSPNARVGDLKATSDKLARAASQTKGGAQHRLLQEREHVNGLIDSLERGQHVDPAEIDRALQRAEQPLP
;
A
#
# COMPACT_ATOMS: atom_id res chain seq x y z
N MET A 1 34.74 5.11 -39.41
CA MET A 1 33.39 4.57 -39.70
C MET A 1 32.85 4.04 -38.37
N LYS A 2 32.18 4.83 -37.53
CA LYS A 2 30.77 5.29 -37.53
C LYS A 2 29.73 4.15 -37.60
N THR A 3 28.77 4.24 -36.67
CA THR A 3 27.50 3.52 -36.44
C THR A 3 27.62 2.18 -35.67
N THR A 4 26.95 1.99 -34.54
CA THR A 4 25.47 1.99 -34.42
C THR A 4 24.97 2.35 -33.01
N ILE A 5 23.91 3.15 -32.99
CA ILE A 5 23.11 3.64 -31.85
C ILE A 5 22.04 2.58 -31.52
N ILE A 6 21.66 2.38 -30.25
CA ILE A 6 20.37 1.84 -29.72
C ILE A 6 20.52 1.90 -28.18
N SER A 7 19.60 2.34 -27.33
CA SER A 7 18.30 2.98 -27.44
C SER A 7 17.99 3.57 -26.07
N ALA A 8 17.18 4.63 -26.05
CA ALA A 8 16.73 5.35 -24.89
C ALA A 8 16.13 4.45 -23.78
N ALA A 9 16.71 4.52 -22.58
CA ALA A 9 16.07 4.03 -21.37
C ALA A 9 14.85 4.92 -21.08
N THR A 10 13.68 4.39 -21.45
CA THR A 10 12.37 4.96 -21.22
C THR A 10 11.88 4.45 -19.86
N LEU A 11 11.70 5.36 -18.90
CA LEU A 11 10.82 5.31 -17.71
C LEU A 11 11.38 6.37 -16.76
N ILE A 12 10.65 7.43 -16.40
CA ILE A 12 9.69 7.41 -15.30
C ILE A 12 8.61 8.44 -15.63
N LEU A 13 7.40 8.00 -15.98
CA LEU A 13 6.21 8.83 -16.00
C LEU A 13 5.14 8.18 -15.12
N MET A 14 5.27 8.30 -13.80
CA MET A 14 4.26 7.83 -12.84
C MET A 14 4.12 8.78 -11.64
N SER A 15 4.19 10.10 -11.86
CA SER A 15 3.99 11.11 -10.78
C SER A 15 2.69 11.90 -10.91
N GLN A 16 1.76 11.49 -11.76
CA GLN A 16 0.55 12.27 -12.06
C GLN A 16 -0.73 11.43 -11.96
N LEU A 17 -1.02 10.85 -10.78
CA LEU A 17 -2.38 10.36 -10.52
C LEU A 17 -2.77 10.35 -9.03
N ALA A 18 -2.23 11.29 -8.24
CA ALA A 18 -2.50 11.34 -6.80
C ALA A 18 -3.83 12.01 -6.42
N PHE A 19 -4.61 12.56 -7.35
CA PHE A 19 -5.71 13.47 -6.99
C PHE A 19 -7.14 13.05 -7.38
N ALA A 20 -7.34 11.82 -7.88
CA ALA A 20 -8.70 11.32 -8.17
C ALA A 20 -8.83 9.80 -8.03
N ARG A 21 -8.17 9.19 -7.03
CA ARG A 21 -8.29 7.75 -6.80
C ARG A 21 -9.65 7.47 -6.16
N SER A 22 -10.59 6.98 -6.98
CA SER A 22 -11.94 6.58 -6.56
C SER A 22 -11.88 5.74 -5.27
N PRO A 23 -12.86 5.85 -4.34
CA PRO A 23 -12.91 5.06 -3.11
C PRO A 23 -12.67 3.56 -3.34
N ASN A 24 -13.15 3.03 -4.46
CA ASN A 24 -12.96 1.63 -4.85
C ASN A 24 -11.49 1.27 -5.12
N ALA A 25 -10.71 2.19 -5.70
CA ALA A 25 -9.28 1.96 -5.91
C ALA A 25 -8.49 2.04 -4.60
N ARG A 26 -8.93 2.86 -3.63
CA ARG A 26 -8.35 2.93 -2.28
C ARG A 26 -8.59 1.63 -1.49
N VAL A 27 -9.79 1.05 -1.60
CA VAL A 27 -10.09 -0.27 -1.01
C VAL A 27 -9.18 -1.35 -1.59
N GLY A 28 -8.92 -1.33 -2.90
CA GLY A 28 -7.99 -2.26 -3.55
C GLY A 28 -6.56 -2.18 -2.98
N ASP A 29 -6.03 -0.97 -2.80
CA ASP A 29 -4.69 -0.76 -2.23
C ASP A 29 -4.59 -1.23 -0.78
N LEU A 30 -5.63 -0.95 0.03
CA LEU A 30 -5.71 -1.39 1.41
C LEU A 30 -5.79 -2.93 1.51
N LYS A 31 -6.57 -3.58 0.63
CA LYS A 31 -6.63 -5.05 0.57
C LYS A 31 -5.27 -5.67 0.23
N ALA A 32 -4.60 -5.15 -0.80
CA ALA A 32 -3.25 -5.60 -1.16
C ALA A 32 -2.25 -5.42 0.00
N THR A 33 -2.41 -4.34 0.77
CA THR A 33 -1.60 -4.04 1.94
C THR A 33 -1.87 -5.00 3.10
N SER A 34 -3.14 -5.30 3.37
CA SER A 34 -3.56 -6.29 4.38
C SER A 34 -2.97 -7.67 4.07
N ASP A 35 -3.01 -8.09 2.81
CA ASP A 35 -2.38 -9.34 2.36
C ASP A 35 -0.86 -9.35 2.54
N LYS A 36 -0.19 -8.22 2.26
CA LYS A 36 1.25 -8.08 2.48
C LYS A 36 1.60 -8.16 3.97
N LEU A 37 0.83 -7.50 4.84
CA LEU A 37 0.99 -7.57 6.29
C LEU A 37 0.76 -8.99 6.82
N ALA A 38 -0.24 -9.71 6.31
CA ALA A 38 -0.50 -11.09 6.66
C ALA A 38 0.67 -12.01 6.27
N ARG A 39 1.23 -11.83 5.06
CA ARG A 39 2.42 -12.57 4.62
C ARG A 39 3.64 -12.24 5.48
N ALA A 40 3.90 -10.96 5.74
CA ALA A 40 4.99 -10.54 6.61
C ALA A 40 4.83 -11.14 8.02
N ALA A 41 3.62 -11.12 8.58
CA ALA A 41 3.32 -11.68 9.91
C ALA A 41 3.55 -13.19 9.94
N SER A 42 3.24 -13.91 8.85
CA SER A 42 3.51 -15.35 8.76
C SER A 42 5.00 -15.69 8.71
N GLN A 43 5.83 -14.74 8.25
CA GLN A 43 7.28 -14.88 8.12
C GLN A 43 8.04 -14.37 9.36
N THR A 44 7.39 -13.60 10.23
CA THR A 44 7.95 -13.12 11.50
C THR A 44 7.35 -13.89 12.67
N LYS A 45 8.05 -13.90 13.81
CA LYS A 45 7.60 -14.55 15.05
C LYS A 45 7.70 -13.59 16.22
N GLY A 46 6.90 -13.81 17.26
CA GLY A 46 6.97 -13.07 18.52
C GLY A 46 6.41 -11.64 18.42
N GLY A 47 7.05 -10.67 19.08
CA GLY A 47 6.53 -9.30 19.20
C GLY A 47 6.35 -8.56 17.86
N ALA A 48 7.23 -8.81 16.89
CA ALA A 48 7.12 -8.24 15.55
C ALA A 48 5.89 -8.76 14.79
N GLN A 49 5.60 -10.06 14.92
CA GLN A 49 4.39 -10.68 14.37
C GLN A 49 3.12 -10.05 14.97
N HIS A 50 3.10 -9.84 16.29
CA HIS A 50 1.94 -9.25 16.96
C HIS A 50 1.68 -7.82 16.48
N ARG A 51 2.75 -7.01 16.28
CA ARG A 51 2.62 -5.67 15.69
C ARG A 51 2.08 -5.69 14.26
N LEU A 52 2.56 -6.62 13.42
CA LEU A 52 2.04 -6.77 12.05
C LEU A 52 0.56 -7.15 12.02
N LEU A 53 0.14 -8.04 12.91
CA LEU A 53 -1.26 -8.43 13.03
C LEU A 53 -2.12 -7.25 13.49
N GLN A 54 -1.67 -6.45 14.45
CA GLN A 54 -2.38 -5.24 14.87
C GLN A 54 -2.53 -4.23 13.73
N GLU A 55 -1.47 -3.97 12.96
CA GLU A 55 -1.56 -3.06 11.81
C GLU A 55 -2.49 -3.62 10.74
N ARG A 56 -2.49 -4.94 10.52
CA ARG A 56 -3.44 -5.59 9.61
C ARG A 56 -4.88 -5.37 10.05
N GLU A 57 -5.18 -5.53 11.33
CA GLU A 57 -6.54 -5.28 11.86
C GLU A 57 -6.95 -3.80 11.70
N HIS A 58 -6.00 -2.87 11.87
CA HIS A 58 -6.26 -1.45 11.61
C HIS A 58 -6.61 -1.20 10.14
N VAL A 59 -5.83 -1.76 9.20
CA VAL A 59 -6.09 -1.66 7.76
C VAL A 59 -7.43 -2.30 7.40
N ASN A 60 -7.77 -3.46 7.97
CA ASN A 60 -9.07 -4.11 7.77
C ASN A 60 -10.23 -3.23 8.26
N GLY A 61 -10.09 -2.54 9.40
CA GLY A 61 -11.10 -1.60 9.88
C GLY A 61 -11.34 -0.41 8.92
N LEU A 62 -10.29 0.07 8.25
CA LEU A 62 -10.41 1.11 7.22
C LEU A 62 -11.10 0.59 5.96
N ILE A 63 -10.78 -0.64 5.52
CA ILE A 63 -11.46 -1.32 4.41
C ILE A 63 -12.95 -1.44 4.70
N ASP A 64 -13.29 -1.99 5.86
CA ASP A 64 -14.67 -2.18 6.31
C ASP A 64 -15.46 -0.86 6.33
N SER A 65 -14.82 0.22 6.78
CA SER A 65 -15.45 1.55 6.83
C SER A 65 -15.72 2.07 5.41
N LEU A 66 -14.76 1.94 4.49
CA LEU A 66 -14.93 2.34 3.10
C LEU A 66 -15.96 1.47 2.36
N GLU A 67 -15.99 0.16 2.62
CA GLU A 67 -16.97 -0.77 2.01
C GLU A 67 -18.40 -0.49 2.49
N ARG A 68 -18.57 -0.05 3.74
CA ARG A 68 -19.86 0.45 4.27
C ARG A 68 -20.24 1.84 3.75
N GLY A 69 -19.40 2.47 2.92
CA GLY A 69 -19.61 3.83 2.42
C GLY A 69 -19.40 4.92 3.48
N GLN A 70 -18.71 4.60 4.58
CA GLN A 70 -18.31 5.61 5.57
C GLN A 70 -17.18 6.48 5.00
N HIS A 71 -17.24 7.77 5.31
CA HIS A 71 -16.19 8.70 4.94
C HIS A 71 -14.96 8.50 5.84
N VAL A 72 -13.90 7.93 5.28
CA VAL A 72 -12.59 7.80 5.91
C VAL A 72 -11.69 8.90 5.35
N ASP A 73 -10.92 9.55 6.20
CA ASP A 73 -9.96 10.58 5.76
C ASP A 73 -8.91 9.95 4.81
N PRO A 74 -8.76 10.45 3.57
CA PRO A 74 -7.71 9.99 2.66
C PRO A 74 -6.30 10.03 3.28
N ALA A 75 -6.02 11.01 4.16
CA ALA A 75 -4.73 11.09 4.84
C ALA A 75 -4.52 9.99 5.89
N GLU A 76 -5.60 9.40 6.43
CA GLU A 76 -5.53 8.24 7.30
C GLU A 76 -5.20 6.97 6.51
N ILE A 77 -5.83 6.81 5.33
CA ILE A 77 -5.53 5.73 4.38
C ILE A 77 -4.07 5.78 3.96
N ASP A 78 -3.58 6.95 3.54
CA ASP A 78 -2.20 7.13 3.10
C ASP A 78 -1.21 6.84 4.25
N ARG A 79 -1.54 7.22 5.49
CA ARG A 79 -0.72 6.90 6.68
C ARG A 79 -0.68 5.41 6.99
N ALA A 80 -1.80 4.70 6.85
CA ALA A 80 -1.86 3.25 7.06
C ALA A 80 -1.06 2.50 5.98
N LEU A 81 -1.18 2.92 4.72
CA LEU A 81 -0.38 2.40 3.62
C LEU A 81 1.13 2.63 3.85
N GLN A 82 1.51 3.84 4.25
CA GLN A 82 2.91 4.18 4.50
C GLN A 82 3.50 3.42 5.70
N ARG A 83 2.73 3.20 6.76
CA ARG A 83 3.16 2.39 7.91
C ARG A 83 3.41 0.93 7.53
N ALA A 84 2.56 0.36 6.68
CA ALA A 84 2.72 -1.00 6.19
C ALA A 84 3.87 -1.17 5.19
N GLU A 85 4.33 -0.09 4.56
CA GLU A 85 5.53 -0.08 3.71
C GLU A 85 6.84 0.06 4.49
N GLN A 86 6.80 0.58 5.73
CA GLN A 86 8.02 0.70 6.53
C GLN A 86 8.53 -0.69 6.94
N PRO A 87 9.82 -0.99 6.67
CA PRO A 87 10.44 -2.20 7.21
C PRO A 87 10.39 -2.10 8.73
N LEU A 88 9.80 -3.10 9.37
CA LEU A 88 9.83 -3.21 10.82
C LEU A 88 11.30 -3.34 11.27
N PRO A 89 11.71 -2.59 12.30
CA PRO A 89 13.05 -2.71 12.87
C PRO A 89 13.27 -4.08 13.53
#